data_AF-A0A7W1U3Z4-F1
#
_entry.id   AF-A0A7W1U3Z4-F1
#
_cell.length_a   1.000
_cell.length_b   1.000
_cell.length_c   1.000
_cell.angle_alpha   90.00
_cell.angle_beta   90.00
_cell.angle_gamma   90.00
#
_symmetry.space_group_name_H-M   'P 1'
#
loop_
_entity.id
_entity.type
_entity.pdbx_description
1 polymer ?
#
loop_
_entity_poly.entity_id
_entity_poly.type
_entity_poly.pdbx_seq_one_letter_code
_entity_poly.pdbx_strand_id
1 'polypeptide(L)'
;MTPSRCQRPSQSESSGITSCWRNKNFSFRDISYGYTDDGTFNGSGIVTATVQLTSSTTFTYTSTIDFYDADGNLLFSICGMATATRFQ
;
A
#
# COMPACT_ATOMS: atom_id res chain seq x y z
N MET A 1 6.07 26.01 -4.79
CA MET A 1 5.67 24.60 -5.01
C MET A 1 6.34 23.76 -3.95
N THR A 2 5.60 23.28 -2.94
CA THR A 2 6.17 22.44 -1.87
C THR A 2 6.41 21.03 -2.41
N PRO A 3 7.62 20.46 -2.28
CA PRO A 3 7.88 19.10 -2.75
C PRO A 3 7.03 18.10 -1.97
N SER A 4 6.50 17.11 -2.68
CA SER A 4 5.76 15.97 -2.11
C SER A 4 6.61 15.28 -1.06
N ARG A 5 6.10 15.18 0.17
CA ARG A 5 6.79 14.51 1.28
C ARG A 5 6.37 13.04 1.27
N CYS A 6 7.27 12.18 0.80
CA CYS A 6 7.16 10.76 1.05
C CYS A 6 7.81 10.48 2.41
N GLN A 7 7.06 9.91 3.34
CA GLN A 7 7.56 9.54 4.65
C GLN A 7 7.49 8.02 4.79
N ARG A 8 8.61 7.43 5.20
CA ARG A 8 8.69 6.04 5.66
C ARG A 8 8.45 6.06 7.18
N PRO A 9 7.24 5.75 7.67
CA PRO A 9 7.05 5.52 9.10
C PRO A 9 7.97 4.38 9.57
N SER A 10 8.53 4.51 10.78
CA SER A 10 9.37 3.48 11.40
C SER A 10 8.52 2.23 11.66
N GLN A 11 8.85 1.10 11.02
CA GLN A 11 8.23 -0.21 11.27
C GLN A 11 9.28 -1.33 11.31
N SER A 12 8.87 -2.47 11.89
CA SER A 12 9.67 -3.67 12.13
C SER A 12 10.30 -4.25 10.86
N GLU A 13 11.40 -4.99 10.98
CA GLU A 13 12.13 -5.57 9.82
C GLU A 13 11.26 -6.45 8.92
N SER A 14 10.16 -6.99 9.44
CA SER A 14 9.20 -7.83 8.73
C SER A 14 8.13 -7.07 7.90
N SER A 15 7.99 -5.75 8.04
CA SER A 15 6.98 -4.96 7.29
C SER A 15 7.40 -3.51 7.06
N GLY A 16 7.10 -2.97 5.89
CA GLY A 16 7.54 -1.64 5.48
C GLY A 16 6.44 -0.83 4.80
N ILE A 17 6.01 0.25 5.45
CA ILE A 17 5.06 1.20 4.85
C ILE A 17 5.82 2.41 4.29
N THR A 18 5.50 2.79 3.06
CA THR A 18 5.87 4.09 2.47
C THR A 18 4.60 4.83 2.11
N SER A 19 4.49 6.08 2.55
CA SER A 19 3.34 6.94 2.29
C SER A 19 3.76 8.23 1.63
N CYS A 20 3.02 8.68 0.63
CA CYS A 20 3.30 9.90 -0.12
C CYS A 20 2.02 10.74 -0.25
N TRP A 21 2.15 12.04 0.03
CA TRP A 21 1.07 13.02 -0.10
C TRP A 21 1.39 14.00 -1.24
N ARG A 22 0.47 14.13 -2.21
CA ARG A 22 0.60 15.10 -3.30
C ARG A 22 -0.76 15.69 -3.66
N ASN A 23 -0.91 17.01 -3.49
CA ASN A 23 -2.08 17.76 -3.96
C ASN A 23 -3.43 17.11 -3.60
N LYS A 24 -3.65 16.83 -2.31
CA LYS A 24 -4.84 16.14 -1.75
C LYS A 24 -5.00 14.67 -2.13
N ASN A 25 -4.15 14.13 -3.00
CA ASN A 25 -4.06 12.71 -3.24
C ASN A 25 -3.05 12.07 -2.27
N PHE A 26 -3.37 10.85 -1.86
CA PHE A 26 -2.56 10.05 -0.94
C PHE A 26 -2.25 8.72 -1.62
N SER A 27 -1.00 8.29 -1.59
CA SER A 27 -0.64 6.94 -2.00
C SER A 27 0.14 6.27 -0.89
N PHE A 28 -0.12 5.00 -0.64
CA PHE A 28 0.72 4.19 0.22
C PHE A 28 1.09 2.88 -0.46
N ARG A 29 2.27 2.39 -0.10
CA ARG A 29 2.74 1.06 -0.42
C ARG A 29 3.16 0.39 0.87
N ASP A 30 2.52 -0.72 1.18
CA ASP A 30 2.90 -1.60 2.28
C ASP A 30 3.50 -2.88 1.71
N ILE A 31 4.53 -3.39 2.36
CA ILE A 31 5.14 -4.67 2.05
C ILE A 31 5.27 -5.48 3.33
N SER A 32 4.83 -6.72 3.28
CA SER A 32 4.96 -7.70 4.35
C SER A 32 5.72 -8.91 3.84
N TYR A 33 6.63 -9.44 4.65
CA TYR A 33 7.42 -10.63 4.31
C TYR A 33 6.93 -11.83 5.13
N GLY A 34 6.70 -12.94 4.44
CA GLY A 34 6.36 -14.23 5.04
C GLY A 34 7.59 -15.09 5.21
N TYR A 35 7.67 -15.76 6.35
CA TYR A 35 8.72 -16.74 6.66
C TYR A 35 8.08 -18.02 7.18
N THR A 36 8.69 -19.16 6.92
CA THR A 36 8.34 -20.45 7.55
C THR A 36 8.83 -20.49 9.00
N ASP A 37 8.39 -21.49 9.77
CA ASP A 37 8.72 -21.64 11.20
C ASP A 37 10.24 -21.75 11.48
N ASP A 38 11.02 -22.21 10.49
CA ASP A 38 12.48 -22.31 10.54
C ASP A 38 13.20 -20.99 10.15
N GLY A 39 12.45 -19.94 9.82
CA GLY A 39 12.97 -18.64 9.40
C GLY A 39 13.32 -18.53 7.92
N THR A 40 13.02 -19.55 7.10
CA THR A 40 13.23 -19.47 5.65
C THR A 40 12.23 -18.50 5.02
N PHE A 41 12.70 -17.66 4.09
CA PHE A 41 11.82 -16.74 3.36
C PHE A 41 10.83 -17.51 2.50
N ASN A 42 9.54 -17.21 2.64
CA ASN A 42 8.44 -17.92 1.97
C ASN A 42 7.66 -17.04 0.99
N GLY A 43 8.06 -15.78 0.81
CA GLY A 43 7.42 -14.85 -0.11
C GLY A 43 6.99 -13.53 0.54
N SER A 44 6.25 -12.73 -0.21
CA SER A 44 5.84 -11.39 0.24
C SER A 44 4.43 -11.02 -0.20
N GLY A 45 3.77 -10.18 0.59
CA GLY A 45 2.53 -9.49 0.24
C GLY A 45 2.81 -8.01 0.05
N ILE A 46 2.36 -7.43 -1.06
CA ILE A 46 2.49 -6.01 -1.35
C ILE A 46 1.10 -5.41 -1.54
N VAL A 47 0.78 -4.39 -0.76
CA VAL A 47 -0.43 -3.59 -0.92
C VAL A 47 -0.03 -2.23 -1.48
N THR A 48 -0.51 -1.90 -2.66
CA THR A 48 -0.38 -0.55 -3.23
C THR A 48 -1.75 0.10 -3.29
N ALA A 49 -1.90 1.29 -2.74
CA ALA A 49 -3.17 1.98 -2.75
C ALA A 49 -3.01 3.47 -3.03
N THR A 50 -4.01 4.03 -3.70
CA THR A 50 -4.14 5.44 -4.02
C THR A 50 -5.53 5.93 -3.61
N VAL A 51 -5.57 7.04 -2.89
CA VAL A 51 -6.77 7.80 -2.56
C VAL A 51 -6.72 9.12 -3.32
N GLN A 52 -7.79 9.43 -4.04
CA GLN A 52 -7.96 10.69 -4.75
C GLN A 52 -9.18 11.41 -4.24
N LEU A 53 -9.04 12.69 -3.87
CA LEU A 53 -10.20 13.54 -3.62
C LEU A 53 -10.88 13.84 -4.97
N THR A 54 -12.13 13.41 -5.11
CA THR A 54 -12.94 13.67 -6.31
C THR A 54 -13.84 14.89 -6.14
N SER A 55 -14.11 15.30 -4.90
CA SER A 55 -14.82 16.52 -4.55
C SER A 55 -14.34 17.07 -3.20
N SER A 56 -14.98 18.12 -2.66
CA SER A 56 -14.68 18.65 -1.32
C SER A 56 -14.93 17.64 -0.19
N THR A 57 -15.78 16.64 -0.41
CA THR A 57 -16.20 15.65 0.60
C THR A 57 -16.09 14.21 0.14
N THR A 58 -15.85 13.94 -1.14
CA THR A 58 -15.80 12.59 -1.70
C THR A 58 -14.38 12.23 -2.12
N PHE A 59 -14.02 10.96 -1.90
CA PHE A 59 -12.76 10.40 -2.38
C PHE A 59 -12.98 9.03 -2.99
N THR A 60 -12.16 8.71 -3.98
CA THR A 60 -12.05 7.38 -4.57
C THR A 60 -10.77 6.73 -4.06
N TYR A 61 -10.89 5.49 -3.62
CA TYR A 61 -9.79 4.62 -3.21
C TYR A 61 -9.64 3.51 -4.24
N THR A 62 -8.43 3.32 -4.75
CA THR A 62 -8.05 2.18 -5.58
C THR A 62 -6.89 1.46 -4.93
N SER A 63 -6.94 0.14 -4.84
CA SER A 63 -5.83 -0.67 -4.35
C SER A 63 -5.58 -1.90 -5.19
N THR A 64 -4.34 -2.37 -5.10
CA THR A 64 -3.88 -3.66 -5.58
C THR A 64 -3.20 -4.39 -4.43
N ILE A 65 -3.50 -5.67 -4.28
CA ILE A 65 -2.81 -6.58 -3.35
C ILE A 65 -2.20 -7.69 -4.20
N ASP A 66 -0.88 -7.81 -4.13
CA ASP A 66 -0.10 -8.81 -4.83
C ASP A 66 0.59 -9.73 -3.84
N PHE A 67 0.55 -11.04 -4.07
CA PHE A 67 1.33 -12.03 -3.34
C PHE A 67 2.36 -12.67 -4.26
N TYR A 68 3.60 -12.74 -3.77
CA TYR A 68 4.74 -13.33 -4.47
C TYR A 68 5.27 -14.52 -3.67
N ASP A 69 5.72 -15.56 -4.37
CA ASP A 69 6.49 -16.65 -3.75
C ASP A 69 7.91 -16.21 -3.36
N ALA A 70 8.68 -17.14 -2.79
CA ALA A 70 10.06 -16.90 -2.37
C ALA A 70 11.01 -16.53 -3.52
N ASP A 71 10.71 -16.99 -4.73
CA ASP A 71 11.50 -16.71 -5.94
C ASP A 71 11.10 -15.38 -6.61
N GLY A 72 10.05 -14.73 -6.11
CA GLY A 72 9.53 -13.46 -6.62
C GLY A 72 8.52 -13.62 -7.76
N ASN A 73 7.98 -14.81 -7.98
CA ASN A 73 6.90 -15.01 -8.94
C ASN A 73 5.56 -14.60 -8.35
N LEU A 74 4.74 -13.91 -9.13
CA LEU A 74 3.39 -13.53 -8.73
C LEU A 74 2.50 -14.77 -8.62
N LEU A 75 1.97 -15.03 -7.42
CA LEU A 75 1.03 -16.11 -7.14
C LEU A 75 -0.42 -15.64 -7.28
N PHE A 76 -0.70 -14.42 -6.84
CA PHE A 76 -2.05 -13.88 -6.80
C PHE A 76 -2.02 -12.35 -6.86
N SER A 77 -2.97 -11.76 -7.60
CA SER A 77 -3.18 -10.32 -7.65
C SER A 77 -4.68 -10.02 -7.64
N ILE A 78 -5.07 -9.11 -6.76
CA ILE A 78 -6.43 -8.56 -6.73
C ILE A 78 -6.38 -7.05 -6.73
N CYS A 79 -7.33 -6.44 -7.42
CA CYS A 79 -7.55 -5.01 -7.36
C CYS A 79 -8.96 -4.68 -6.87
N GLY A 80 -9.08 -3.57 -6.16
CA GLY A 80 -10.33 -3.08 -5.61
C GLY A 80 -10.47 -1.59 -5.82
N MET A 81 -11.70 -1.13 -5.99
CA MET A 81 -12.04 0.28 -6.02
C MET A 81 -13.24 0.52 -5.12
N ALA A 82 -13.15 1.56 -4.29
CA ALA A 82 -14.25 2.03 -3.45
C ALA A 82 -14.37 3.56 -3.57
N THR A 83 -15.58 4.06 -3.37
CA THR A 83 -15.84 5.50 -3.21
C THR A 83 -16.37 5.71 -1.80
N ALA A 84 -15.87 6.74 -1.12
CA ALA A 84 -16.31 7.06 0.23
C ALA A 84 -16.41 8.57 0.42
N THR A 85 -17.24 8.95 1.38
CA THR A 85 -17.42 10.33 1.82
C THR A 85 -16.71 10.55 3.14
N ARG A 86 -16.08 11.71 3.29
CA ARG A 86 -15.48 12.15 4.54
C ARG A 86 -16.58 12.26 5.61
N PHE A 87 -16.36 11.65 6.77
CA PHE A 87 -17.20 11.88 7.94
C PHE A 87 -17.06 13.35 8.39
N GLN A 88 -18.19 14.03 8.55
CA GLN A 88 -18.29 15.38 9.11
C GLN A 88 -18.65 15.31 10.59
#